data_AF-A0A8J7IPC4-F1
#
_entry.id   AF-A0A8J7IPC4-F1
#
_cell.length_a   1.000
_cell.length_b   1.000
_cell.length_c   1.000
_cell.angle_alpha   90.00
_cell.angle_beta   90.00
_cell.angle_gamma   90.00
#
_symmetry.space_group_name_H-M   'P 1'
#
loop_
_entity.id
_entity.type
_entity.pdbx_description
1 polymer ?
#
loop_
_entity_poly.entity_id
_entity_poly.type
_entity_poly.pdbx_seq_one_letter_code
_entity_poly.pdbx_strand_id
1 'polypeptide(L)'
;MTEKKSTNGQLLASVKKQILEILSFFINFEDDFDLQHKSKVYTYIAKFIQDKIDNKNNNFNTCLSAVYFLCGETDSKLITEIEPSIETQELISLIKEQLIAVKVHYYRDIQTNSYNQKTEIFALLADSNKPTLKRIEESGISLDDLPKEIRDIFIEEKEESISFQIYQS
;
A
#
# COMPACT_ATOMS: atom_id res chain seq x y z
N MET A 1 9.69 12.24 -59.58
CA MET A 1 10.13 11.49 -58.37
C MET A 1 11.15 12.38 -57.69
N THR A 2 11.12 12.72 -56.41
CA THR A 2 10.48 12.16 -55.21
C THR A 2 10.82 13.14 -54.11
N GLU A 3 9.87 13.73 -53.38
CA GLU A 3 10.10 14.34 -52.05
C GLU A 3 8.79 14.90 -51.47
N LYS A 4 7.88 14.00 -51.06
CA LYS A 4 6.72 14.35 -50.22
C LYS A 4 6.48 13.34 -49.08
N LYS A 5 7.44 12.42 -48.85
CA LYS A 5 7.27 11.32 -47.87
C LYS A 5 7.99 11.54 -46.52
N SER A 6 8.80 12.60 -46.37
CA SER A 6 9.65 12.79 -45.17
C SER A 6 8.92 13.47 -44.00
N THR A 7 8.06 14.45 -44.27
CA THR A 7 7.45 15.32 -43.25
C THR A 7 6.39 14.61 -42.39
N ASN A 8 5.60 13.71 -42.99
CA ASN A 8 4.55 12.99 -42.28
C ASN A 8 5.11 11.94 -41.31
N GLY A 9 6.25 11.32 -41.63
CA GLY A 9 6.91 10.35 -40.75
C GLY A 9 7.50 11.01 -39.50
N GLN A 10 8.09 12.19 -39.65
CA GLN A 10 8.62 12.98 -38.54
C GLN A 10 7.51 13.53 -37.63
N LEU A 11 6.40 13.98 -38.22
CA LEU A 11 5.23 14.44 -37.46
C LEU A 11 4.60 13.29 -36.64
N LEU A 12 4.42 12.12 -37.24
CA LEU A 12 3.91 10.93 -36.56
C LEU A 12 4.84 10.44 -35.44
N ALA A 13 6.15 10.48 -35.65
CA ALA A 13 7.13 10.13 -34.61
C ALA A 13 7.10 11.12 -33.43
N SER A 14 6.95 12.42 -33.71
CA SER A 14 6.82 13.46 -32.68
C SER A 14 5.54 13.30 -31.85
N VAL A 15 4.41 13.05 -32.51
CA VAL A 15 3.12 12.81 -31.83
C VAL A 15 3.17 11.53 -30.98
N LYS A 16 3.78 10.44 -31.49
CA LYS A 16 3.98 9.22 -30.69
C LYS A 16 4.84 9.46 -29.46
N LYS A 17 5.92 10.25 -29.59
CA LYS A 17 6.80 10.61 -28.47
C LYS A 17 6.04 11.39 -27.40
N GLN A 18 5.25 12.38 -27.79
CA GLN A 18 4.42 13.16 -26.85
C GLN A 18 3.36 12.31 -26.17
N ILE A 19 2.70 11.39 -26.88
CA ILE A 19 1.74 10.45 -26.29
C ILE A 19 2.43 9.54 -25.28
N LEU A 20 3.61 9.00 -25.61
CA LEU A 20 4.36 8.15 -24.69
C LEU A 20 4.86 8.92 -23.45
N GLU A 21 5.28 10.17 -23.62
CA GLU A 21 5.68 11.04 -22.50
C GLU A 21 4.50 11.32 -21.57
N ILE A 22 3.31 11.63 -22.12
CA ILE A 22 2.08 11.84 -21.34
C ILE A 22 1.66 10.54 -20.63
N LEU A 23 1.66 9.40 -21.33
CA LEU A 23 1.32 8.11 -20.73
C LEU A 23 2.31 7.73 -19.61
N SER A 24 3.61 7.98 -19.81
CA SER A 24 4.61 7.73 -18.77
C SER A 24 4.41 8.62 -17.55
N PHE A 25 4.00 9.88 -17.75
CA PHE A 25 3.66 10.79 -16.65
C PHE A 25 2.46 10.27 -15.84
N PHE A 26 1.40 9.79 -16.50
CA PHE A 26 0.23 9.22 -15.82
C PHE A 26 0.55 7.90 -15.11
N ILE A 27 1.35 7.01 -15.71
CA ILE A 27 1.80 5.78 -15.07
C ILE A 27 2.60 6.09 -13.80
N ASN A 28 3.56 7.01 -13.89
CA ASN A 28 4.35 7.42 -12.73
C ASN A 28 3.49 8.06 -11.63
N PHE A 29 2.45 8.81 -12.02
CA PHE A 29 1.51 9.43 -11.08
C PHE A 29 0.65 8.38 -10.38
N GLU A 30 0.10 7.39 -11.11
CA GLU A 30 -0.63 6.25 -10.52
C GLU A 30 0.24 5.46 -9.55
N ASP A 31 1.48 5.15 -9.95
CA ASP A 31 2.45 4.44 -9.11
C ASP A 31 2.72 5.20 -7.80
N ASP A 32 2.68 6.54 -7.83
CA ASP A 32 2.89 7.36 -6.63
C ASP A 32 1.68 7.34 -5.67
N PHE A 33 0.43 7.13 -6.12
CA PHE A 33 -0.73 6.95 -5.23
C PHE A 33 -0.75 5.58 -4.58
N ASP A 34 -0.50 4.53 -5.37
CA ASP A 34 -0.41 3.16 -4.85
C ASP A 34 0.67 3.06 -3.77
N LEU A 35 1.83 3.69 -4.03
CA LEU A 35 2.94 3.78 -3.09
C LEU A 35 2.56 4.53 -1.81
N GLN A 36 1.91 5.70 -1.94
CA GLN A 36 1.45 6.49 -0.78
C GLN A 36 0.46 5.69 0.07
N HIS A 37 -0.45 4.96 -0.58
CA HIS A 37 -1.45 4.16 0.12
C HIS A 37 -0.81 3.00 0.90
N LYS A 38 0.07 2.23 0.25
CA LYS A 38 0.85 1.16 0.89
C LYS A 38 1.66 1.71 2.08
N SER A 39 2.41 2.80 1.86
CA SER A 39 3.21 3.46 2.90
C SER A 39 2.38 3.87 4.12
N LYS A 40 1.16 4.36 3.89
CA LYS A 40 0.23 4.76 4.95
C LYS A 40 -0.25 3.55 5.77
N VAL A 41 -0.66 2.47 5.11
CA VAL A 41 -1.06 1.23 5.78
C VAL A 41 0.09 0.65 6.59
N TYR A 42 1.29 0.55 6.02
CA TYR A 42 2.46 0.05 6.75
C TYR A 42 2.83 0.93 7.94
N THR A 43 2.68 2.25 7.81
CA THR A 43 2.85 3.19 8.93
C THR A 43 1.88 2.91 10.08
N TYR A 44 0.63 2.52 9.79
CA TYR A 44 -0.33 2.16 10.83
C TYR A 44 0.07 0.90 11.60
N ILE A 45 0.55 -0.11 10.89
CA ILE A 45 1.03 -1.36 11.49
C ILE A 45 2.29 -1.09 12.31
N ALA A 46 3.24 -0.32 11.78
CA ALA A 46 4.49 0.02 12.45
C ALA A 46 4.25 0.78 13.76
N LYS A 47 3.32 1.76 13.77
CA LYS A 47 2.91 2.46 14.99
C LYS A 47 2.28 1.51 16.01
N PHE A 48 1.42 0.59 15.56
CA PHE A 48 0.82 -0.40 16.45
C PHE A 48 1.88 -1.30 17.08
N ILE A 49 2.82 -1.82 16.28
CA ILE A 49 3.94 -2.65 16.77
C ILE A 49 4.75 -1.89 17.81
N GLN A 50 5.18 -0.67 17.47
CA GLN A 50 6.01 0.14 18.36
C GLN A 50 5.32 0.39 19.71
N ASP A 51 4.01 0.69 19.69
CA ASP A 51 3.27 1.04 20.89
C ASP A 51 2.78 -0.17 21.70
N LYS A 52 2.59 -1.34 21.09
CA LYS A 52 1.87 -2.48 21.71
C LYS A 52 2.64 -3.78 21.80
N ILE A 53 3.59 -4.02 20.91
CA ILE A 53 4.37 -5.27 20.87
C ILE A 53 5.79 -5.00 21.36
N ASP A 54 6.42 -3.96 20.81
CA ASP A 54 7.81 -3.60 21.08
C ASP A 54 7.98 -2.67 22.29
N ASN A 55 6.90 -2.02 22.74
CA ASN A 55 6.90 -1.09 23.87
C ASN A 55 7.93 0.04 23.75
N LYS A 56 8.17 0.52 22.52
CA LYS A 56 9.12 1.61 22.18
C LYS A 56 10.58 1.30 22.47
N ASN A 57 10.97 0.01 22.50
CA ASN A 57 12.37 -0.38 22.62
C ASN A 57 13.16 0.01 21.36
N ASN A 58 12.53 -0.09 20.20
CA ASN A 58 13.09 0.23 18.91
C ASN A 58 12.51 1.52 18.33
N ASN A 59 13.29 2.17 17.47
CA ASN A 59 12.84 3.37 16.78
C ASN A 59 11.76 3.04 15.72
N PHE A 60 11.06 4.06 15.24
CA PHE A 60 9.96 3.88 14.29
C PHE A 60 10.42 3.26 12.97
N ASN A 61 11.62 3.60 12.49
CA ASN A 61 12.15 3.07 11.23
C ASN A 61 12.45 1.57 11.35
N THR A 62 13.00 1.09 12.48
CA THR A 62 13.15 -0.34 12.72
C THR A 62 11.81 -1.06 12.67
N CYS A 63 10.78 -0.49 13.31
CA CYS A 63 9.42 -1.04 13.28
C CYS A 63 8.84 -1.06 11.86
N LEU A 64 9.06 0.01 11.09
CA LEU A 64 8.58 0.12 9.72
C LEU A 64 9.28 -0.86 8.78
N SER A 65 10.61 -1.00 8.88
CA SER A 65 11.38 -2.01 8.16
C SER A 65 10.88 -3.42 8.48
N ALA A 66 10.64 -3.73 9.76
CA ALA A 66 10.08 -5.02 10.17
C ALA A 66 8.72 -5.29 9.50
N VAL A 67 7.85 -4.28 9.38
CA VAL A 67 6.56 -4.39 8.68
C VAL A 67 6.74 -4.69 7.19
N TYR A 68 7.65 -3.99 6.51
CA TYR A 68 7.92 -4.23 5.09
C TYR A 68 8.35 -5.69 4.85
N PHE A 69 9.26 -6.20 5.66
CA PHE A 69 9.70 -7.59 5.57
C PHE A 69 8.59 -8.60 5.92
N LEU A 70 7.76 -8.32 6.94
CA LEU A 70 6.65 -9.19 7.32
C LEU A 70 5.56 -9.29 6.25
N CYS A 71 5.27 -8.17 5.58
CA CYS A 71 4.25 -8.11 4.53
C CYS A 71 4.79 -8.57 3.17
N GLY A 72 6.09 -8.94 3.08
CA GLY A 72 6.72 -9.35 1.82
C GLY A 72 6.76 -8.24 0.77
N GLU A 73 6.87 -6.98 1.20
CA GLU A 73 6.98 -5.85 0.30
C GLU A 73 8.24 -6.01 -0.57
N THR A 74 8.19 -5.55 -1.82
CA THR A 74 9.30 -5.65 -2.78
C THR A 74 9.56 -4.34 -3.53
N ASP A 75 8.72 -3.32 -3.34
CA ASP A 75 8.90 -2.02 -3.96
C ASP A 75 10.15 -1.31 -3.40
N SER A 76 11.15 -1.16 -4.27
CA SER A 76 12.41 -0.46 -3.98
C SER A 76 12.25 1.02 -3.58
N LYS A 77 11.10 1.65 -3.84
CA LYS A 77 10.78 3.00 -3.36
C LYS A 77 10.43 3.00 -1.86
N LEU A 78 9.93 1.88 -1.31
CA LEU A 78 9.63 1.73 0.13
C LEU A 78 10.78 1.08 0.89
N ILE A 79 11.40 0.08 0.29
CA ILE A 79 12.42 -0.74 0.93
C ILE A 79 13.81 -0.18 0.62
N THR A 80 14.48 0.31 1.64
CA THR A 80 15.85 0.81 1.55
C THR A 80 16.90 -0.28 1.82
N GLU A 81 16.51 -1.43 2.38
CA GLU A 81 17.39 -2.51 2.81
C GLU A 81 16.97 -3.85 2.17
N ILE A 82 17.92 -4.57 1.56
CA ILE A 82 17.64 -5.87 0.93
C ILE A 82 17.47 -6.97 1.97
N GLU A 83 18.16 -6.85 3.10
CA GLU A 83 18.11 -7.80 4.21
C GLU A 83 17.87 -7.04 5.53
N PRO A 84 17.08 -7.60 6.46
CA PRO A 84 16.82 -6.95 7.74
C PRO A 84 18.07 -6.94 8.62
N SER A 85 18.32 -5.81 9.29
CA SER A 85 19.33 -5.73 10.36
C SER A 85 19.06 -6.74 11.49
N ILE A 86 20.06 -7.04 12.33
CA ILE A 86 19.90 -7.96 13.47
C ILE A 86 18.74 -7.51 14.38
N GLU A 87 18.71 -6.22 14.71
CA GLU A 87 17.62 -5.60 15.50
C GLU A 87 16.25 -5.82 14.85
N THR A 88 16.17 -5.64 13.53
CA THR A 88 14.93 -5.87 12.76
C THR A 88 14.53 -7.35 12.76
N GLN A 89 15.48 -8.28 12.66
CA GLN A 89 15.22 -9.72 12.69
C GLN A 89 14.68 -10.19 14.05
N GLU A 90 15.26 -9.69 15.15
CA GLU A 90 14.78 -9.96 16.50
C GLU A 90 13.36 -9.42 16.69
N LEU A 91 13.10 -8.19 16.23
CA LEU A 91 11.78 -7.59 16.27
C LEU A 91 10.76 -8.36 15.42
N ILE A 92 11.12 -8.79 14.20
CA ILE A 92 10.27 -9.63 13.34
C ILE A 92 9.84 -10.91 14.06
N SER A 93 10.76 -11.55 14.79
CA SER A 93 10.47 -12.76 15.55
C SER A 93 9.47 -12.49 16.67
N LEU A 94 9.66 -11.41 17.43
CA LEU A 94 8.73 -10.97 18.47
C LEU A 94 7.34 -10.64 17.90
N ILE A 95 7.29 -9.96 16.75
CA ILE A 95 6.02 -9.61 16.09
C ILE A 95 5.29 -10.88 15.66
N LYS A 96 5.97 -11.89 15.11
CA LYS A 96 5.33 -13.14 14.67
C LYS A 96 4.65 -13.91 15.79
N GLU A 97 5.15 -13.80 17.02
CA GLU A 97 4.55 -14.43 18.20
C GLU A 97 3.24 -13.76 18.64
N GLN A 98 3.07 -12.47 18.36
CA GLN A 98 1.97 -11.66 18.92
C GLN A 98 0.99 -11.14 17.86
N LEU A 99 1.46 -10.80 16.66
CA LEU A 99 0.63 -10.32 15.55
C LEU A 99 0.01 -11.52 14.83
N ILE A 100 -1.31 -11.54 14.76
CA ILE A 100 -2.09 -12.64 14.17
C ILE A 100 -2.36 -12.36 12.71
N ALA A 101 -2.93 -11.19 12.41
CA ALA A 101 -3.33 -10.83 11.06
C ALA A 101 -3.45 -9.32 10.89
N VAL A 102 -3.26 -8.85 9.66
CA VAL A 102 -3.62 -7.49 9.24
C VAL A 102 -4.50 -7.57 8.01
N LYS A 103 -5.67 -6.92 8.09
CA LYS A 103 -6.64 -6.85 7.01
C LYS A 103 -6.91 -5.41 6.60
N VAL A 104 -7.03 -5.18 5.30
CA VAL A 104 -7.39 -3.89 4.72
C VAL A 104 -8.67 -4.08 3.92
N HIS A 105 -9.67 -3.29 4.22
CA HIS A 105 -10.99 -3.34 3.61
C HIS A 105 -11.25 -2.03 2.88
N TYR A 106 -11.80 -2.11 1.69
CA TYR A 106 -12.35 -0.99 0.95
C TYR A 106 -13.83 -1.21 0.74
N TYR A 107 -14.64 -0.17 0.87
CA TYR A 107 -16.08 -0.27 0.64
C TYR A 107 -16.64 1.06 0.17
N ARG A 108 -17.67 0.98 -0.66
CA ARG A 108 -18.37 2.14 -1.19
C ARG A 108 -19.45 2.60 -0.22
N ASP A 109 -19.47 3.89 0.08
CA ASP A 109 -20.63 4.53 0.69
C ASP A 109 -21.58 5.01 -0.42
N ILE A 110 -22.70 4.30 -0.54
CA ILE A 110 -23.73 4.56 -1.55
C ILE A 110 -24.41 5.91 -1.32
N GLN A 111 -24.52 6.38 -0.07
CA GLN A 111 -25.22 7.62 0.26
C GLN A 111 -24.44 8.86 -0.18
N THR A 112 -23.12 8.81 0.02
CA THR A 112 -22.22 9.93 -0.30
C THR A 112 -21.50 9.76 -1.63
N ASN A 113 -21.66 8.60 -2.28
CA ASN A 113 -20.91 8.19 -3.46
C ASN A 113 -19.39 8.35 -3.27
N SER A 114 -18.91 7.99 -2.07
CA SER A 114 -17.50 8.04 -1.68
C SER A 114 -17.00 6.65 -1.31
N TYR A 115 -15.69 6.53 -1.11
CA TYR A 115 -15.05 5.28 -0.72
C TYR A 115 -14.42 5.40 0.65
N ASN A 116 -14.38 4.30 1.37
CA ASN A 116 -13.82 4.20 2.70
C ASN A 116 -12.78 3.09 2.73
N GLN A 117 -11.79 3.25 3.59
CA GLN A 117 -10.79 2.25 3.89
C GLN A 117 -10.81 1.93 5.38
N LYS A 118 -10.78 0.66 5.74
CA LYS A 118 -10.62 0.21 7.12
C LYS A 118 -9.44 -0.75 7.22
N THR A 119 -8.47 -0.44 8.07
CA THR A 119 -7.39 -1.34 8.46
C THR A 119 -7.69 -1.97 9.81
N GLU A 120 -7.69 -3.29 9.87
CA GLU A 120 -7.88 -4.10 11.07
C GLU A 120 -6.59 -4.85 11.42
N ILE A 121 -6.06 -4.62 12.62
CA ILE A 121 -4.83 -5.25 13.14
C ILE A 121 -5.22 -6.14 14.32
N PHE A 122 -4.98 -7.45 14.19
CA PHE A 122 -5.30 -8.47 15.18
C PHE A 122 -4.03 -8.96 15.88
N ALA A 123 -4.01 -8.94 17.20
CA ALA A 123 -2.85 -9.39 17.98
C ALA A 123 -3.26 -10.10 19.28
N LEU A 124 -2.44 -11.02 19.77
CA LEU A 124 -2.47 -11.56 21.12
C LEU A 124 -1.22 -11.07 21.85
N LEU A 125 -1.36 -9.99 22.62
CA LEU A 125 -0.24 -9.35 23.29
C LEU A 125 0.24 -10.21 24.47
N ALA A 126 1.56 -10.28 24.69
CA ALA A 126 2.16 -11.16 25.69
C ALA A 126 1.59 -11.00 27.11
N ASP A 127 1.25 -9.76 27.50
CA ASP A 127 0.68 -9.44 28.82
C ASP A 127 -0.86 -9.54 28.87
N SER A 128 -1.50 -10.05 27.81
CA SER A 128 -2.96 -10.10 27.67
C SER A 128 -3.45 -11.47 27.21
N ASN A 129 -4.25 -12.12 28.05
CA ASN A 129 -4.99 -13.33 27.66
C ASN A 129 -6.19 -13.05 26.73
N LYS A 130 -6.35 -11.82 26.25
CA LYS A 130 -7.44 -11.43 25.34
C LYS A 130 -6.90 -10.91 24.01
N PRO A 131 -7.54 -11.28 22.89
CA PRO A 131 -7.17 -10.74 21.59
C PRO A 131 -7.42 -9.23 21.57
N THR A 132 -6.46 -8.51 21.01
CA THR A 132 -6.52 -7.08 20.72
C THR A 132 -6.87 -6.89 19.26
N LEU A 133 -7.84 -6.01 19.01
CA LEU A 133 -8.22 -5.56 17.68
C LEU A 133 -8.12 -4.04 17.60
N LYS A 134 -7.20 -3.55 16.77
CA LYS A 134 -7.11 -2.12 16.43
C LYS A 134 -7.78 -1.90 15.08
N ARG A 135 -8.73 -0.96 15.04
CA ARG A 135 -9.37 -0.47 13.81
C ARG A 135 -8.92 0.95 13.52
N ILE A 136 -8.62 1.21 12.26
CA ILE A 136 -8.25 2.52 11.72
C ILE A 136 -9.11 2.71 10.48
N GLU A 137 -9.92 3.76 10.47
CA GLU A 137 -10.88 4.04 9.41
C GLU A 137 -10.56 5.37 8.75
N GLU A 138 -10.66 5.38 7.43
CA GLU A 138 -10.58 6.56 6.59
C GLU A 138 -11.83 6.63 5.74
N SER A 139 -12.33 7.85 5.56
CA SER A 139 -13.58 8.08 4.86
C SER A 139 -13.48 9.23 3.88
N GLY A 140 -14.35 9.22 2.87
CA GLY A 140 -14.42 10.27 1.86
C GLY A 140 -13.27 10.21 0.84
N ILE A 141 -12.74 9.01 0.58
CA ILE A 141 -11.71 8.78 -0.44
C ILE A 141 -12.38 8.90 -1.82
N SER A 142 -11.78 9.67 -2.74
CA SER A 142 -12.23 9.73 -4.12
C SER A 142 -11.95 8.42 -4.85
N LEU A 143 -12.73 8.09 -5.89
CA LEU A 143 -12.44 6.95 -6.75
C LEU A 143 -11.03 7.03 -7.36
N ASP A 144 -10.59 8.25 -7.71
CA ASP A 144 -9.29 8.50 -8.32
C ASP A 144 -8.12 8.36 -7.33
N ASP A 145 -8.40 8.49 -6.02
CA ASP A 145 -7.41 8.37 -4.94
C ASP A 145 -7.29 6.94 -4.39
N LEU A 146 -8.12 6.01 -4.88
CA LEU A 146 -8.01 4.60 -4.54
C LEU A 146 -6.82 3.96 -5.25
N PRO A 147 -6.20 2.93 -4.65
CA PRO A 147 -5.16 2.19 -5.36
C PRO A 147 -5.72 1.58 -6.64
N LYS A 148 -4.90 1.52 -7.68
CA LYS A 148 -5.33 1.14 -9.03
C LYS A 148 -6.12 -0.16 -9.07
N GLU A 149 -5.60 -1.22 -8.46
CA GLU A 149 -6.26 -2.53 -8.41
C GLU A 149 -7.64 -2.45 -7.76
N ILE A 150 -7.79 -1.61 -6.73
CA ILE A 150 -9.06 -1.43 -6.00
C ILE A 150 -10.06 -0.67 -6.86
N ARG A 151 -9.58 0.39 -7.51
CA ARG A 151 -10.37 1.21 -8.43
C ARG A 151 -10.90 0.37 -9.59
N ASP A 152 -10.05 -0.46 -10.18
CA ASP A 152 -10.40 -1.32 -11.30
C ASP A 152 -11.47 -2.34 -10.88
N ILE A 153 -11.35 -2.97 -9.71
CA ILE A 153 -12.39 -3.87 -9.17
C ILE A 153 -13.73 -3.13 -8.97
N PHE A 154 -13.73 -1.93 -8.40
CA PHE A 154 -14.97 -1.17 -8.21
C PHE A 154 -15.64 -0.74 -9.53
N ILE A 155 -14.85 -0.44 -10.57
CA ILE A 155 -15.37 -0.02 -11.88
C ILE A 155 -15.86 -1.23 -12.68
N GLU A 156 -15.03 -2.28 -12.77
CA GLU A 156 -15.23 -3.41 -13.68
C GLU A 156 -16.12 -4.49 -13.07
N GLU A 157 -15.84 -4.88 -11.83
CA GLU A 157 -16.53 -5.99 -11.15
C GLU A 157 -17.79 -5.51 -10.41
N LYS A 158 -17.91 -4.21 -10.17
CA LYS A 158 -19.05 -3.56 -9.47
C LYS A 158 -19.29 -4.12 -8.06
N GLU A 159 -18.23 -4.58 -7.42
CA GLU A 159 -18.27 -5.05 -6.03
C GLU A 159 -18.61 -3.90 -5.07
N GLU A 160 -19.33 -4.19 -3.98
CA GLU A 160 -19.66 -3.17 -2.96
C GLU A 160 -18.54 -3.03 -1.91
N SER A 161 -17.74 -4.08 -1.74
CA SER A 161 -16.62 -4.12 -0.80
C SER A 161 -15.55 -5.11 -1.21
N ILE A 162 -14.30 -4.81 -0.89
CA ILE A 162 -13.13 -5.62 -1.23
C ILE A 162 -12.25 -5.72 0.01
N SER A 163 -11.65 -6.88 0.27
CA SER A 163 -10.85 -7.12 1.47
C SER A 163 -9.58 -7.89 1.15
N PHE A 164 -8.46 -7.41 1.68
CA PHE A 164 -7.14 -8.01 1.52
C PHE A 164 -6.59 -8.36 2.89
N GLN A 165 -5.88 -9.47 2.96
CA GLN A 165 -5.08 -9.82 4.13
C GLN A 165 -3.62 -9.68 3.75
N ILE A 166 -2.96 -8.66 4.28
CA ILE A 166 -1.58 -8.29 3.92
C ILE A 166 -0.55 -8.96 4.84
N TYR A 167 -1.00 -9.56 5.95
CA TYR A 167 -0.18 -10.36 6.84
C TYR A 167 -1.01 -11.41 7.57
N GLN A 168 -0.43 -12.59 7.78
CA GLN A 168 -0.93 -13.65 8.65
C GLN A 168 0.24 -14.45 9.24
N SER A 169 0.18 -14.77 10.54
CA SER A 169 1.12 -15.68 11.21
C SER A 169 0.79 -17.16 11.06
#